data_AF-A0A0I9W119-F1
#
_entry.id   AF-A0A0I9W119-F1
#
_cell.length_a   1.000
_cell.length_b   1.000
_cell.length_c   1.000
_cell.angle_alpha   90.00
_cell.angle_beta   90.00
_cell.angle_gamma   90.00
#
_symmetry.space_group_name_H-M   'P 1'
#
loop_
_entity.id
_entity.type
_entity.pdbx_description
1 polymer ?
#
loop_
_entity_poly.entity_id
_entity_poly.type
_entity_poly.pdbx_seq_one_letter_code
_entity_poly.pdbx_strand_id
1 'polypeptide(L)'
;MRGNGYVTPARAQQATNQAAIYTLIERAAVAEAARLATGRPLDTAGSTLPGLTYNNREEAVDTRDVLVAELDRQQLQASPERYRALAGLTTALVTDLNRRSASLAPLTRFTPGATMPALVIAHRLYGDASRAGEIVARNRVAHPGFVPGGQALEVLKDA
;
A
#
# COMPACT_ATOMS: atom_id res chain seq x y z
N MET A 1 -3.12 -45.72 22.84
CA MET A 1 -1.67 -45.43 22.77
C MET A 1 -1.37 -45.01 21.33
N ARG A 2 -1.22 -43.70 21.06
CA ARG A 2 -0.94 -43.19 19.70
C ARG A 2 0.57 -43.15 19.51
N GLY A 3 1.05 -43.79 18.44
CA GLY A 3 2.48 -44.02 18.20
C GLY A 3 3.25 -42.73 17.97
N ASN A 4 4.27 -42.50 18.80
CA ASN A 4 5.39 -41.62 18.49
C ASN A 4 6.15 -42.26 17.31
N GLY A 5 5.82 -41.87 16.08
CA GLY A 5 6.60 -42.24 14.91
C GLY A 5 7.98 -41.58 14.98
N TYR A 6 9.04 -42.38 14.89
CA TYR A 6 10.43 -41.89 14.89
C TYR A 6 10.66 -40.91 13.74
N VAL A 7 10.86 -39.63 14.06
CA VAL A 7 11.32 -38.63 13.08
C VAL A 7 12.78 -38.94 12.80
N THR A 8 13.11 -39.31 11.56
CA THR A 8 14.52 -39.54 11.19
C THR A 8 15.29 -38.21 11.27
N PRO A 9 16.60 -38.23 11.59
CA PRO A 9 17.41 -37.01 11.62
C PRO A 9 17.31 -36.18 10.34
N ALA A 10 17.18 -36.85 9.18
CA ALA A 10 16.96 -36.20 7.90
C ALA A 10 15.63 -35.42 7.82
N ARG A 11 14.54 -35.98 8.36
CA ARG A 11 13.23 -35.30 8.40
C ARG A 11 13.22 -34.12 9.36
N ALA A 12 13.90 -34.25 10.51
CA ALA A 12 14.09 -33.14 11.45
C ALA A 12 14.88 -31.99 10.80
N GLN A 13 15.98 -32.30 10.12
CA GLN A 13 16.77 -31.30 9.39
C GLN A 13 15.97 -30.65 8.25
N GLN A 14 15.18 -31.43 7.51
CA GLN A 14 14.32 -30.91 6.45
C GLN A 14 13.31 -29.88 7.00
N ALA A 15 12.68 -30.16 8.14
CA ALA A 15 11.74 -29.23 8.77
C ALA A 15 12.43 -27.93 9.22
N THR A 16 13.62 -28.02 9.80
CA THR A 16 14.44 -26.84 10.16
C THR A 16 14.79 -26.00 8.94
N ASN A 17 15.22 -26.63 7.85
CA ASN A 17 15.55 -25.93 6.61
C ASN A 17 14.33 -25.25 6.00
N GLN A 18 13.17 -25.91 6.00
CA GLN A 18 11.92 -25.32 5.51
C GLN A 18 11.53 -24.09 6.33
N ALA A 19 11.56 -24.17 7.67
CA ALA A 19 11.29 -23.03 8.55
C ALA A 19 12.25 -21.86 8.31
N ALA A 20 13.54 -22.15 8.10
CA ALA A 20 14.55 -21.14 7.80
C ALA A 20 14.29 -20.44 6.45
N ILE A 21 13.89 -21.19 5.41
CA ILE A 21 13.54 -20.64 4.10
C ILE A 21 12.30 -19.75 4.19
N TYR A 22 11.25 -20.20 4.88
CA TYR A 22 10.04 -19.37 5.06
C TYR A 22 10.36 -18.06 5.77
N THR A 23 11.15 -18.13 6.84
CA THR A 23 11.57 -16.96 7.60
C THR A 23 12.40 -16.00 6.74
N LEU A 24 13.27 -16.53 5.87
CA LEU A 24 14.08 -15.71 4.96
C LEU A 24 13.19 -14.99 3.94
N ILE A 25 12.28 -15.71 3.29
CA ILE A 25 11.36 -15.16 2.28
C ILE A 25 10.47 -14.08 2.91
N GLU A 26 9.90 -14.36 4.07
CA GLU A 26 9.06 -13.42 4.82
C GLU A 26 9.81 -12.11 5.15
N ARG A 27 11.05 -12.21 5.66
CA ARG A 27 11.87 -11.04 5.98
C ARG A 27 12.30 -10.26 4.74
N ALA A 28 12.73 -10.97 3.69
CA ALA A 28 13.15 -10.34 2.44
C ALA A 28 11.98 -9.62 1.76
N ALA A 29 10.78 -10.22 1.77
CA ALA A 29 9.59 -9.64 1.17
C ALA A 29 9.25 -8.28 1.79
N VAL A 30 9.38 -8.13 3.11
CA VAL A 30 9.04 -6.87 3.81
C VAL A 30 10.08 -5.79 3.55
N ALA A 31 11.37 -6.15 3.51
CA ALA A 31 12.43 -5.23 3.11
C ALA A 31 12.23 -4.73 1.67
N GLU A 32 11.87 -5.62 0.75
CA GLU A 32 11.59 -5.25 -0.63
C GLU A 32 10.29 -4.44 -0.77
N ALA A 33 9.25 -4.77 -0.01
CA ALA A 33 8.01 -4.00 -0.01
C ALA A 33 8.22 -2.57 0.51
N ALA A 34 9.01 -2.38 1.57
CA ALA A 34 9.41 -1.06 2.06
C ALA A 34 10.23 -0.29 1.01
N ARG A 35 11.15 -0.96 0.32
CA ARG A 35 11.95 -0.37 -0.77
C ARG A 35 11.10 0.07 -1.96
N LEU A 36 10.08 -0.72 -2.34
CA LEU A 36 9.14 -0.38 -3.41
C LEU A 36 8.20 0.78 -3.02
N ALA A 37 7.67 0.77 -1.79
CA ALA A 37 6.78 1.81 -1.27
C ALA A 37 7.45 3.19 -1.20
N THR A 38 8.72 3.21 -0.83
CA THR A 38 9.50 4.45 -0.73
C THR A 38 10.03 4.97 -2.06
N GLY A 39 9.67 4.41 -3.22
CA GLY A 39 9.94 4.95 -4.56
C GLY A 39 11.42 5.15 -4.96
N ARG A 40 11.75 4.78 -6.21
CA ARG A 40 13.13 4.69 -6.74
C ARG A 40 14.02 3.65 -6.03
N PRO A 41 13.58 2.38 -5.88
CA PRO A 41 14.50 1.29 -5.59
C PRO A 41 15.69 1.32 -6.55
N LEU A 42 16.92 1.18 -6.05
CA LEU A 42 18.09 0.96 -6.91
C LEU A 42 18.29 -0.53 -7.12
N ASP A 43 18.35 -1.03 -8.35
CA ASP A 43 18.73 -2.42 -8.61
C ASP A 43 20.18 -2.71 -8.15
N THR A 44 20.61 -3.97 -8.27
CA THR A 44 21.98 -4.38 -7.90
C THR A 44 23.08 -3.66 -8.70
N ALA A 45 22.73 -3.02 -9.82
CA ALA A 45 23.61 -2.23 -10.67
C ALA A 45 23.47 -0.70 -10.43
N GLY A 46 22.64 -0.26 -9.47
CA GLY A 46 22.41 1.14 -9.15
C GLY A 46 21.39 1.86 -10.06
N SER A 47 20.65 1.14 -10.90
CA SER A 47 19.61 1.70 -11.75
C SER A 47 18.29 1.88 -11.00
N THR A 48 17.59 2.99 -11.25
CA THR A 48 16.29 3.27 -10.62
C THR A 48 15.18 2.41 -11.22
N LEU A 49 14.53 1.62 -10.36
CA LEU A 49 13.28 0.96 -10.68
C LEU A 49 12.08 1.89 -10.45
N PRO A 50 10.99 1.72 -11.20
CA PRO A 50 9.70 2.32 -10.83
C PRO A 50 9.28 1.75 -9.48
N GLY A 51 9.10 2.62 -8.48
CA GLY A 51 8.47 2.21 -7.23
C GLY A 51 6.95 2.31 -7.31
N LEU A 52 6.29 2.16 -6.17
CA LEU A 52 4.85 2.38 -6.08
C LEU A 52 4.52 3.86 -6.35
N THR A 53 3.42 4.06 -7.08
CA THR A 53 2.77 5.37 -7.24
C THR A 53 1.44 5.31 -6.53
N TYR A 54 1.03 6.43 -5.93
CA TYR A 54 -0.19 6.51 -5.11
C TYR A 54 -1.14 7.52 -5.73
N ASN A 55 -2.40 7.15 -5.88
CA ASN A 55 -3.41 7.98 -6.54
C ASN A 55 -4.03 9.02 -5.59
N ASN A 56 -3.92 8.82 -4.29
CA ASN A 56 -4.47 9.68 -3.24
C ASN A 56 -3.71 9.48 -1.92
N ARG A 57 -3.98 10.37 -0.97
CA ARG A 57 -3.35 10.35 0.35
C ARG A 57 -3.61 9.06 1.11
N GLU A 58 -4.84 8.58 1.07
CA GLU A 58 -5.31 7.41 1.82
C GLU A 58 -4.55 6.15 1.37
N GLU A 59 -4.37 5.95 0.07
CA GLU A 59 -3.61 4.81 -0.48
C GLU A 59 -2.15 4.78 0.00
N ALA A 60 -1.50 5.95 0.09
CA ALA A 60 -0.14 6.06 0.61
C ALA A 60 -0.08 5.78 2.12
N VAL A 61 -1.08 6.24 2.87
CA VAL A 61 -1.22 6.01 4.32
C VAL A 61 -1.51 4.55 4.64
N ASP A 62 -2.44 3.92 3.91
CA ASP A 62 -2.78 2.50 4.09
C ASP A 62 -1.57 1.61 3.81
N THR A 63 -0.81 1.92 2.75
CA THR A 63 0.42 1.20 2.43
C THR A 63 1.47 1.34 3.54
N ARG A 64 1.63 2.56 4.08
CA ARG A 64 2.52 2.81 5.22
C ARG A 64 2.11 1.96 6.43
N ASP A 65 0.83 1.95 6.78
CA ASP A 65 0.34 1.33 8.00
C ASP A 65 0.46 -0.21 7.93
N VAL A 66 0.18 -0.80 6.78
CA VAL A 66 0.42 -2.24 6.53
C VAL A 66 1.89 -2.61 6.72
N LEU A 67 2.81 -1.82 6.14
CA LEU A 67 4.24 -2.08 6.22
C LEU A 67 4.80 -1.86 7.64
N VAL A 68 4.32 -0.83 8.34
CA VAL A 68 4.71 -0.56 9.73
C VAL A 68 4.28 -1.71 10.63
N ALA A 69 3.03 -2.16 10.54
CA ALA A 69 2.53 -3.27 11.34
C ALA A 69 3.37 -4.56 11.14
N GLU A 70 3.78 -4.80 9.90
CA GLU A 70 4.59 -5.97 9.55
C GLU A 70 6.06 -5.83 10.01
N LEU A 71 6.65 -4.64 9.90
CA LEU A 71 7.98 -4.36 10.48
C LEU A 71 7.98 -4.51 12.00
N ASP A 72 6.94 -4.02 12.67
CA ASP A 72 6.77 -4.13 14.12
C ASP A 72 6.70 -5.61 14.55
N ARG A 73 5.96 -6.44 13.81
CA ARG A 73 5.90 -7.88 14.05
C ARG A 73 7.29 -8.54 13.96
N GLN A 74 8.12 -8.14 12.99
CA GLN A 74 9.48 -8.65 12.84
C GLN A 74 10.42 -8.13 13.94
N GLN A 75 10.24 -6.89 14.39
CA GLN A 75 10.99 -6.29 15.48
C GLN A 75 10.79 -7.05 16.80
N LEU A 76 9.58 -7.54 17.09
CA LEU A 76 9.28 -8.31 18.30
C LEU A 76 10.12 -9.61 18.44
N GLN A 77 10.58 -10.16 17.32
CA GLN A 77 11.39 -11.39 17.28
C GLN A 77 12.86 -11.13 16.95
N ALA A 78 13.26 -9.86 16.84
CA ALA A 78 14.59 -9.47 16.39
C ALA A 78 15.63 -9.57 17.52
N SER A 79 16.88 -9.83 17.13
CA SER A 79 18.02 -9.59 18.04
C SER A 79 18.21 -8.08 18.22
N PRO A 80 18.91 -7.59 19.27
CA PRO A 80 19.08 -6.15 19.51
C PRO A 80 19.65 -5.38 18.31
N GLU A 81 20.60 -5.96 17.58
CA GLU A 81 21.19 -5.36 16.37
C GLU A 81 20.18 -5.26 15.23
N ARG A 82 19.42 -6.32 14.97
CA ARG A 82 18.38 -6.36 13.93
C ARG A 82 17.22 -5.43 14.28
N TYR A 83 16.86 -5.35 15.55
CA TYR A 83 15.84 -4.43 16.04
C TYR A 83 16.20 -2.99 15.68
N ARG A 84 17.44 -2.55 15.96
CA ARG A 84 17.89 -1.19 15.60
C ARG A 84 17.82 -0.93 14.10
N ALA A 85 18.23 -1.90 13.28
CA ALA A 85 18.15 -1.77 11.82
C ALA A 85 16.70 -1.65 11.33
N LEU A 86 15.80 -2.49 11.85
CA LEU A 86 14.37 -2.45 11.52
C LEU A 86 13.70 -1.15 12.01
N ALA A 87 14.03 -0.66 13.20
CA ALA A 87 13.51 0.60 13.73
C ALA A 87 13.96 1.81 12.89
N GLY A 88 15.22 1.79 12.42
CA GLY A 88 15.71 2.77 11.46
C GLY A 88 14.94 2.74 10.14
N LEU A 89 14.67 1.54 9.61
CA LEU A 89 13.86 1.35 8.40
C LEU A 89 12.43 1.87 8.60
N THR A 90 11.75 1.52 9.70
CA THR A 90 10.41 2.01 10.03
C THR A 90 10.37 3.55 10.06
N THR A 91 11.36 4.18 10.70
CA THR A 91 11.44 5.65 10.78
C THR A 91 11.61 6.29 9.40
N ALA A 92 12.51 5.75 8.57
CA ALA A 92 12.75 6.24 7.22
C ALA A 92 11.51 6.08 6.32
N LEU A 93 10.86 4.91 6.38
CA LEU A 93 9.64 4.59 5.66
C LEU A 93 8.50 5.56 6.00
N VAL A 94 8.22 5.75 7.29
CA VAL A 94 7.17 6.66 7.78
C VAL A 94 7.45 8.09 7.35
N THR A 95 8.70 8.54 7.46
CA THR A 95 9.10 9.90 7.07
C THR A 95 8.88 10.15 5.58
N ASP A 96 9.28 9.22 4.72
CA ASP A 96 9.10 9.35 3.27
C ASP A 96 7.63 9.28 2.85
N LEU A 97 6.87 8.28 3.35
CA LEU A 97 5.46 8.14 3.00
C LEU A 97 4.59 9.29 3.54
N ASN A 98 4.92 9.87 4.69
CA ASN A 98 4.26 11.09 5.18
C ASN A 98 4.51 12.30 4.29
N ARG A 99 5.75 12.46 3.81
CA ARG A 99 6.09 13.55 2.88
C ARG A 99 5.30 13.42 1.58
N ARG A 100 5.19 12.21 1.04
CA ARG A 100 4.46 11.93 -0.20
C ARG A 100 2.97 12.11 -0.03
N SER A 101 2.40 11.54 1.03
CA SER A 101 0.96 11.62 1.30
C SER A 101 0.50 13.06 1.54
N ALA A 102 1.36 13.91 2.09
CA ALA A 102 1.09 15.36 2.22
C ALA A 102 0.94 16.07 0.87
N SER A 103 1.68 15.64 -0.16
CA SER A 103 1.58 16.19 -1.52
C SER A 103 0.40 15.64 -2.34
N LEU A 104 -0.28 14.59 -1.85
CA LEU A 104 -1.42 13.97 -2.52
C LEU A 104 -2.74 14.58 -2.05
N ALA A 105 -3.67 14.73 -2.99
CA ALA A 105 -5.03 15.14 -2.70
C ALA A 105 -5.74 14.07 -1.83
N PRO A 106 -6.43 14.47 -0.75
CA PRO A 106 -7.22 13.55 0.06
C PRO A 106 -8.53 13.19 -0.64
N LEU A 107 -9.10 12.06 -0.25
CA LEU A 107 -10.43 11.67 -0.69
C LEU A 107 -11.52 12.40 0.10
N THR A 108 -12.57 12.81 -0.61
CA THR A 108 -13.80 13.32 -0.02
C THR A 108 -15.01 12.67 -0.67
N ARG A 109 -16.16 12.77 0.01
CA ARG A 109 -17.44 12.28 -0.50
C ARG A 109 -18.26 13.45 -1.04
N PHE A 110 -18.79 13.29 -2.24
CA PHE A 110 -19.72 14.22 -2.86
C PHE A 110 -20.99 13.49 -3.29
N THR A 111 -22.15 14.01 -2.91
CA THR A 111 -23.45 13.44 -3.29
C THR A 111 -24.15 14.39 -4.28
N PRO A 112 -24.29 14.01 -5.57
CA PRO A 112 -25.05 14.82 -6.52
C PRO A 112 -26.52 14.89 -6.11
N GLY A 113 -27.12 16.07 -6.11
CA GLY A 113 -28.54 16.24 -5.74
C GLY A 113 -29.54 15.70 -6.78
N ALA A 114 -29.09 15.49 -8.02
CA ALA A 114 -29.87 14.93 -9.12
C ALA A 114 -28.94 14.16 -10.06
N THR A 115 -29.50 13.30 -10.90
CA THR A 115 -28.72 12.58 -11.92
C THR A 115 -28.12 13.57 -12.91
N MET A 116 -26.80 13.50 -13.10
CA MET A 116 -26.09 14.41 -13.99
C MET A 116 -24.84 13.74 -14.60
N PRO A 117 -24.31 14.27 -15.71
CA PRO A 117 -23.08 13.73 -16.30
C PRO A 117 -21.87 13.91 -15.37
N ALA A 118 -20.98 12.93 -15.36
CA ALA A 118 -19.69 12.98 -14.65
C ALA A 118 -18.86 14.22 -15.05
N LEU A 119 -18.96 14.65 -16.32
CA LEU A 119 -18.32 15.86 -16.81
C LEU A 119 -18.82 17.13 -16.13
N VAL A 120 -20.13 17.22 -15.87
CA VAL A 120 -20.71 18.35 -15.13
C VAL A 120 -20.28 18.31 -13.67
N ILE A 121 -20.19 17.12 -13.08
CA ILE A 121 -19.68 16.94 -11.71
C ILE A 121 -18.22 17.39 -11.62
N ALA A 122 -17.36 16.92 -12.54
CA ALA A 122 -15.94 17.28 -12.58
C ALA A 122 -15.74 18.79 -12.75
N HIS A 123 -16.47 19.43 -13.67
CA HIS A 123 -16.43 20.88 -13.82
C HIS A 123 -16.88 21.62 -12.54
N ARG A 124 -17.92 21.14 -11.84
CA ARG A 124 -18.41 21.77 -10.60
C ARG A 124 -17.46 21.61 -9.42
N LEU A 125 -16.79 20.46 -9.30
CA LEU A 125 -15.91 20.15 -8.18
C LEU A 125 -14.50 20.69 -8.40
N TYR A 126 -13.98 20.56 -9.62
CA TYR A 126 -12.57 20.78 -9.93
C TYR A 126 -12.33 22.00 -10.83
N GLY A 127 -13.39 22.61 -11.38
CA GLY A 127 -13.26 23.60 -12.44
C GLY A 127 -12.73 23.04 -13.77
N ASP A 128 -12.51 21.72 -13.85
CA ASP A 128 -11.96 21.04 -15.02
C ASP A 128 -12.80 19.82 -15.39
N ALA A 129 -13.45 19.92 -16.56
CA ALA A 129 -14.26 18.87 -17.16
C ALA A 129 -13.46 17.64 -17.61
N SER A 130 -12.16 17.79 -17.91
CA SER A 130 -11.30 16.70 -18.41
C SER A 130 -11.11 15.59 -17.36
N ARG A 131 -11.24 15.94 -16.08
CA ARG A 131 -11.10 15.04 -14.92
C ARG A 131 -12.33 14.17 -14.66
N ALA A 132 -13.33 14.19 -15.53
CA ALA A 132 -14.50 13.31 -15.46
C ALA A 132 -14.12 11.82 -15.45
N GLY A 133 -13.06 11.45 -16.18
CA GLY A 133 -12.54 10.08 -16.22
C GLY A 133 -12.10 9.57 -14.84
N GLU A 134 -11.51 10.43 -14.00
CA GLU A 134 -11.09 10.09 -12.64
C GLU A 134 -12.29 9.72 -11.77
N ILE A 135 -13.39 10.47 -11.86
CA ILE A 135 -14.63 10.21 -11.11
C ILE A 135 -15.24 8.88 -11.55
N VAL A 136 -15.30 8.63 -12.86
CA VAL A 136 -15.86 7.40 -13.42
C VAL A 136 -15.06 6.17 -12.98
N ALA A 137 -13.74 6.22 -13.12
CA ALA A 137 -12.85 5.12 -12.77
C ALA A 137 -12.93 4.79 -11.27
N ARG A 138 -12.89 5.80 -10.41
CA ARG A 138 -12.89 5.63 -8.95
C ARG A 138 -14.19 5.05 -8.42
N ASN A 139 -15.32 5.53 -8.92
CA ASN A 139 -16.65 5.13 -8.45
C ASN A 139 -17.25 3.95 -9.23
N ARG A 140 -16.53 3.41 -10.23
CA ARG A 140 -17.02 2.38 -11.15
C ARG A 140 -18.37 2.76 -11.78
N VAL A 141 -18.50 4.03 -12.19
CA VAL A 141 -19.73 4.53 -12.80
C VAL A 141 -20.00 3.77 -14.10
N ALA A 142 -21.18 3.16 -14.21
CA ALA A 142 -21.57 2.40 -15.38
C ALA A 142 -21.71 3.27 -16.65
N HIS A 143 -22.33 4.45 -16.51
CA HIS A 143 -22.54 5.38 -17.62
C HIS A 143 -22.06 6.79 -17.25
N PRO A 144 -20.98 7.30 -17.87
CA PRO A 144 -20.45 8.63 -17.57
C PRO A 144 -21.46 9.78 -17.74
N GLY A 145 -22.44 9.64 -18.64
CA GLY A 145 -23.48 10.64 -18.86
C GLY A 145 -24.62 10.61 -17.82
N PHE A 146 -24.68 9.57 -16.98
CA PHE A 146 -25.82 9.29 -16.11
C PHE A 146 -25.33 8.82 -14.73
N VAL A 147 -24.72 9.74 -13.98
CA VAL A 147 -24.30 9.47 -12.60
C VAL A 147 -25.51 9.67 -11.69
N PRO A 148 -26.01 8.65 -10.97
CA PRO A 148 -27.23 8.76 -10.18
C PRO A 148 -27.15 9.83 -9.08
N GLY A 149 -28.20 10.63 -8.96
CA GLY A 149 -28.37 11.52 -7.81
C GLY A 149 -28.62 10.75 -6.51
N GLY A 150 -28.26 11.34 -5.38
CA GLY A 150 -28.46 10.77 -4.04
C GLY A 150 -27.45 9.68 -3.65
N GLN A 151 -26.56 9.27 -4.55
CA GLN A 151 -25.47 8.34 -4.25
C GLN A 151 -24.17 9.09 -3.96
N ALA A 152 -23.48 8.72 -2.88
CA ALA A 152 -22.19 9.31 -2.54
C ALA A 152 -21.11 8.81 -3.51
N LEU A 153 -20.35 9.75 -4.06
CA LEU A 153 -19.20 9.52 -4.91
C LEU A 153 -17.92 9.87 -4.16
N GLU A 154 -16.91 9.04 -4.28
CA GLU A 154 -15.54 9.37 -3.91
C GLU A 154 -14.92 10.28 -4.96
N VAL A 155 -14.43 11.42 -4.51
CA VAL A 155 -13.82 12.45 -5.36
C VAL A 155 -12.56 12.97 -4.69
N LEU A 156 -11.59 13.44 -5.46
CA LEU A 156 -10.38 14.04 -4.91
C LEU A 156 -10.73 15.45 -4.41
N LYS A 157 -10.24 15.84 -3.24
CA LYS A 157 -10.36 17.23 -2.79
C LYS A 157 -9.24 18.03 -3.46
N ASP A 158 -9.60 18.96 -4.34
CA ASP A 158 -8.63 19.93 -4.85
C ASP A 158 -8.13 20.79 -3.68
N ALA A 159 -6.81 20.98 -3.64
CA ALA A 159 -6.11 21.70 -2.58
C ALA A 159 -6.34 23.22 -2.67
#